data_AF-A0A2E9PNK7-F1
#
_entry.id   AF-A0A2E9PNK7-F1
#
_cell.length_a   1.000
_cell.length_b   1.000
_cell.length_c   1.000
_cell.angle_alpha   90.00
_cell.angle_beta   90.00
_cell.angle_gamma   90.00
#
_symmetry.space_group_name_H-M   'P 1'
#
loop_
_entity.id
_entity.type
_entity.pdbx_description
1 polymer ?
#
loop_
_entity_poly.entity_id
_entity_poly.type
_entity_poly.pdbx_seq_one_letter_code
_entity_poly.pdbx_strand_id
1 'polypeptide(L)'
;DWIGHDHGPHSHEVLDYYLRLDKYLMTFIQRVDELVGLKNAVFVLSSDHGVGPLPEYLRSIGIDSERMDRDDFKKRVKKIEAWSGNTIKYYGDGFYFPDEYIGKQKADAFAMIADTFSDVKAIDTVLTRDEIYASLGNDSFSRRLRNMIHPEKSPDVIMVLKEYYSERSPLGVTHGTPYDYDTHVPIIFAHSGMNSKSVERPVATVDVAPTIARLVGAKIPREVNGRVLSEVID
;
A
#
# COMPACT_ATOMS: atom_id res chain seq x y z
N ASP A 1 -0.29 -11.48 6.00
CA ASP A 1 -0.40 -11.45 4.54
C ASP A 1 -1.11 -12.67 3.97
N TRP A 2 -0.44 -13.78 3.65
CA TRP A 2 -1.02 -15.00 3.04
C TRP A 2 -2.42 -15.43 3.53
N ILE A 3 -2.63 -15.58 4.84
CA ILE A 3 -3.92 -15.99 5.40
C ILE A 3 -5.02 -14.96 5.09
N GLY A 4 -4.73 -13.67 5.27
CA GLY A 4 -5.67 -12.60 4.95
C GLY A 4 -5.96 -12.51 3.46
N HIS A 5 -4.94 -12.76 2.64
CA HIS A 5 -5.08 -12.84 1.19
C HIS A 5 -6.11 -13.88 0.75
N ASP A 6 -6.14 -15.06 1.37
CA ASP A 6 -7.08 -16.13 1.01
C ASP A 6 -8.46 -15.98 1.66
N HIS A 7 -8.52 -15.52 2.91
CA HIS A 7 -9.74 -15.58 3.72
C HIS A 7 -10.38 -14.23 4.05
N GLY A 8 -9.66 -13.11 3.87
CA GLY A 8 -10.11 -11.77 4.27
C GLY A 8 -9.90 -11.47 5.76
N PRO A 9 -9.83 -10.18 6.15
CA PRO A 9 -9.45 -9.79 7.51
C PRO A 9 -10.47 -10.14 8.60
N HIS A 10 -11.73 -10.38 8.24
CA HIS A 10 -12.81 -10.71 9.18
C HIS A 10 -13.03 -12.22 9.34
N SER A 11 -12.10 -13.06 8.87
CA SER A 11 -12.24 -14.51 8.89
C SER A 11 -11.81 -15.13 10.22
N HIS A 12 -12.27 -16.36 10.48
CA HIS A 12 -11.82 -17.12 11.65
C HIS A 12 -10.33 -17.51 11.55
N GLU A 13 -9.81 -17.69 10.34
CA GLU A 13 -8.40 -17.99 10.09
C GLU A 13 -7.50 -16.82 10.47
N VAL A 14 -7.89 -15.58 10.13
CA VAL A 14 -7.16 -14.38 10.56
C VAL A 14 -7.28 -14.17 12.07
N LEU A 15 -8.46 -14.42 12.65
CA LEU A 15 -8.64 -14.37 14.11
C LEU A 15 -7.72 -15.37 14.83
N ASP A 16 -7.74 -16.65 14.43
CA ASP A 16 -6.88 -17.69 15.01
C ASP A 16 -5.39 -17.37 14.80
N TYR A 17 -5.03 -16.83 13.63
CA TYR A 17 -3.68 -16.36 13.36
C TYR A 17 -3.22 -15.30 14.37
N TYR A 18 -4.01 -14.26 14.64
CA TYR A 18 -3.64 -13.21 15.59
C TYR A 18 -3.55 -13.74 17.03
N LEU A 19 -4.44 -14.65 17.43
CA LEU A 19 -4.36 -15.30 18.75
C LEU A 19 -3.07 -16.14 18.92
N ARG A 20 -2.56 -16.73 17.84
CA ARG A 20 -1.27 -17.45 17.84
C ARG A 20 -0.09 -16.50 17.79
N LEU A 21 -0.16 -15.47 16.95
CA LEU A 21 0.89 -14.46 16.82
C LEU A 21 1.15 -13.79 18.16
N ASP A 22 0.11 -13.41 18.90
CA ASP A 22 0.21 -12.84 20.24
C ASP A 22 1.03 -13.75 21.19
N LYS A 23 0.70 -15.05 21.23
CA LYS A 23 1.45 -16.04 22.03
C LYS A 23 2.90 -16.18 21.57
N TYR A 24 3.16 -16.14 20.26
CA TYR A 24 4.51 -16.22 19.73
C TYR A 24 5.34 -14.97 20.05
N LEU A 25 4.73 -13.79 20.00
CA LEU A 25 5.37 -12.54 20.43
C LEU A 25 5.71 -12.58 21.91
N MET A 26 4.79 -13.08 22.76
CA MET A 26 5.07 -13.27 24.18
C MET A 26 6.27 -14.20 24.42
N THR A 27 6.30 -15.37 23.78
CA THR A 27 7.44 -16.30 23.88
C THR A 27 8.74 -15.66 23.39
N PHE A 28 8.69 -14.93 22.28
CA PHE A 28 9.86 -14.21 21.74
C PHE A 28 10.37 -13.15 22.70
N ILE A 29 9.49 -12.30 23.24
CA ILE A 29 9.85 -11.23 24.18
C ILE A 29 10.41 -11.81 25.48
N GLN A 30 9.79 -12.86 26.04
CA GLN A 30 10.31 -13.57 27.21
C GLN A 30 11.71 -14.12 26.96
N ARG A 31 11.94 -14.70 25.77
CA ARG A 31 13.27 -15.22 25.41
C ARG A 31 14.31 -14.11 25.29
N VAL A 32 13.93 -12.94 24.77
CA VAL A 32 14.80 -11.76 24.75
C VAL A 32 15.11 -11.27 26.16
N ASP A 33 14.13 -11.25 27.07
CA ASP A 33 14.35 -10.89 28.47
C ASP A 33 15.35 -11.83 29.17
N GLU A 34 15.18 -13.14 29.01
CA GLU A 34 16.09 -14.13 29.58
C GLU A 34 17.54 -13.99 29.09
N LEU A 35 17.74 -13.65 27.82
CA LEU A 35 19.06 -13.62 27.18
C LEU A 35 19.74 -12.24 27.26
N VAL A 36 18.97 -11.16 27.19
CA VAL A 36 19.47 -9.79 27.01
C VAL A 36 18.97 -8.86 28.12
N GLY A 37 17.80 -9.16 28.69
CA GLY A 37 17.10 -8.30 29.65
C GLY A 37 16.31 -7.18 28.97
N LEU A 38 15.04 -6.97 29.35
CA LEU A 38 14.18 -5.96 28.72
C LEU A 38 14.70 -4.52 28.81
N LYS A 39 15.57 -4.22 29.78
CA LYS A 39 16.23 -2.91 29.92
C LYS A 39 17.23 -2.61 28.79
N ASN A 40 17.60 -3.62 28.02
CA ASN A 40 18.61 -3.53 26.96
C ASN A 40 17.99 -3.79 25.56
N ALA A 41 16.65 -3.85 25.46
CA ALA A 41 15.95 -4.17 24.22
C ALA A 41 14.78 -3.22 23.97
N VAL A 42 14.78 -2.55 22.82
CA VAL A 42 13.61 -1.82 22.31
C VAL A 42 12.93 -2.67 21.26
N PHE A 43 11.63 -2.89 21.42
CA PHE A 43 10.79 -3.54 20.41
C PHE A 43 10.10 -2.49 19.57
N VAL A 44 10.14 -2.68 18.25
CA VAL A 44 9.44 -1.85 17.28
C VAL A 44 8.61 -2.76 16.39
N LEU A 45 7.30 -2.58 16.38
CA LEU A 45 6.36 -3.37 15.58
C LEU A 45 5.56 -2.45 14.66
N SER A 46 5.46 -2.84 13.40
CA SER A 46 4.63 -2.19 12.38
C SER A 46 4.11 -3.23 11.40
N SER A 47 3.24 -2.80 10.49
CA SER A 47 2.95 -3.52 9.24
C SER A 47 3.56 -2.77 8.05
N ASP A 48 3.80 -3.47 6.96
CA ASP A 48 4.16 -2.92 5.65
C ASP A 48 2.94 -2.31 4.94
N HIS A 49 1.76 -2.88 5.17
CA HIS A 49 0.47 -2.36 4.71
C HIS A 49 -0.69 -2.83 5.59
N GLY A 50 -1.87 -2.24 5.36
CA GLY A 50 -3.16 -2.68 5.87
C GLY A 50 -3.86 -3.66 4.92
N VAL A 51 -5.17 -3.85 5.08
CA VAL A 51 -5.99 -4.61 4.12
C VAL A 51 -7.48 -4.26 4.29
N GLY A 52 -8.17 -4.12 3.16
CA GLY A 52 -9.62 -3.91 3.13
C GLY A 52 -10.44 -5.18 3.40
N PRO A 53 -11.71 -5.06 3.83
CA PRO A 53 -12.61 -6.20 3.95
C PRO A 53 -12.96 -6.83 2.59
N LEU A 54 -13.54 -8.04 2.62
CA LEU A 54 -14.05 -8.70 1.41
C LEU A 54 -15.13 -7.85 0.73
N PRO A 55 -15.10 -7.67 -0.61
CA PRO A 55 -16.16 -6.98 -1.33
C PRO A 55 -17.57 -7.57 -1.08
N GLU A 56 -17.68 -8.89 -0.86
CA GLU A 56 -18.96 -9.55 -0.55
C GLU A 56 -19.50 -9.12 0.82
N TYR A 57 -18.63 -9.01 1.82
CA TYR A 57 -19.00 -8.54 3.15
C TYR A 57 -19.46 -7.08 3.10
N LEU A 58 -18.69 -6.22 2.43
CA LEU A 58 -19.02 -4.80 2.26
C LEU A 58 -20.36 -4.61 1.56
N ARG A 59 -20.61 -5.39 0.49
CA ARG A 59 -21.90 -5.39 -0.20
C ARG A 59 -23.06 -5.81 0.71
N SER A 60 -22.86 -6.81 1.56
CA SER A 60 -23.88 -7.27 2.51
C SER A 60 -24.32 -6.20 3.52
N ILE A 61 -23.47 -5.20 3.76
CA ILE A 61 -23.76 -4.05 4.65
C ILE A 61 -24.04 -2.75 3.88
N GLY A 62 -24.27 -2.84 2.56
CA GLY A 62 -24.71 -1.73 1.73
C GLY A 62 -23.61 -0.81 1.21
N ILE A 63 -22.34 -1.23 1.28
CA ILE A 63 -21.21 -0.49 0.69
C ILE A 63 -21.03 -0.92 -0.77
N ASP A 64 -20.83 0.02 -1.69
CA ASP A 64 -20.57 -0.27 -3.11
C ASP A 64 -19.19 -0.92 -3.26
N SER A 65 -19.19 -2.22 -3.55
CA SER A 65 -17.97 -3.02 -3.64
C SER A 65 -18.17 -4.24 -4.53
N GLU A 66 -17.27 -4.43 -5.49
CA GLU A 66 -17.28 -5.57 -6.39
C GLU A 66 -15.89 -6.07 -6.74
N ARG A 67 -15.82 -7.29 -7.28
CA ARG A 67 -14.59 -7.81 -7.85
C ARG A 67 -14.50 -7.39 -9.32
N MET A 68 -13.32 -6.97 -9.74
CA MET A 68 -13.04 -6.69 -11.14
C MET A 68 -13.16 -7.97 -11.97
N ASP A 69 -13.79 -7.88 -13.14
CA ASP A 69 -13.75 -8.96 -14.13
C ASP A 69 -12.32 -9.09 -14.68
N ARG A 70 -11.58 -10.06 -14.15
CA ARG A 70 -10.17 -10.28 -14.52
C ARG A 70 -10.00 -10.73 -15.96
N ASP A 71 -10.97 -11.45 -16.52
CA ASP A 71 -10.85 -11.97 -17.88
C ASP A 71 -11.13 -10.87 -18.90
N ASP A 72 -12.14 -10.03 -18.65
CA ASP A 72 -12.38 -8.83 -19.45
C ASP A 72 -11.21 -7.85 -19.36
N PHE A 73 -10.73 -7.56 -18.14
CA PHE A 73 -9.58 -6.68 -17.94
C PHE A 73 -8.33 -7.18 -18.69
N LYS A 74 -8.02 -8.49 -18.63
CA LYS A 74 -6.90 -9.08 -19.40
C LYS A 74 -7.09 -8.96 -20.90
N LYS A 75 -8.31 -9.09 -21.41
CA LYS A 75 -8.60 -8.90 -22.85
C LYS A 75 -8.36 -7.45 -23.26
N ARG A 76 -8.75 -6.48 -22.43
CA ARG A 76 -8.51 -5.04 -22.64
C ARG A 76 -7.02 -4.70 -22.62
N VAL A 77 -6.25 -5.25 -21.69
CA VAL A 77 -4.79 -5.14 -21.68
C VAL A 77 -4.20 -5.67 -23.00
N LYS A 78 -4.57 -6.89 -23.41
CA LYS A 78 -4.09 -7.48 -24.67
C LYS A 78 -4.47 -6.65 -25.91
N LYS A 79 -5.61 -5.97 -25.89
CA LYS A 79 -6.03 -5.04 -26.96
C LYS A 79 -5.04 -3.87 -27.09
N ILE A 80 -4.61 -3.28 -25.97
CA ILE A 80 -3.60 -2.20 -25.96
C ILE A 80 -2.24 -2.72 -26.45
N GLU A 81 -1.80 -3.86 -25.93
CA GLU A 81 -0.53 -4.47 -26.35
C GLU A 81 -0.55 -4.77 -27.85
N ALA A 82 -1.61 -5.37 -28.37
CA ALA A 82 -1.74 -5.67 -29.80
C ALA A 82 -1.80 -4.39 -30.67
N TRP A 83 -2.57 -3.38 -30.25
CA TRP A 83 -2.68 -2.10 -30.94
C TRP A 83 -1.32 -1.40 -31.07
N SER A 84 -0.50 -1.44 -30.02
CA SER A 84 0.84 -0.85 -30.01
C SER A 84 1.92 -1.70 -30.71
N GLY A 85 1.55 -2.83 -31.32
CA GLY A 85 2.53 -3.77 -31.88
C GLY A 85 3.43 -4.41 -30.82
N ASN A 86 2.90 -4.63 -29.61
CA ASN A 86 3.58 -5.15 -28.42
C ASN A 86 4.66 -4.23 -27.83
N THR A 87 4.67 -2.94 -28.17
CA THR A 87 5.65 -1.98 -27.65
C THR A 87 5.23 -1.40 -26.29
N ILE A 88 3.93 -1.20 -26.06
CA ILE A 88 3.39 -0.86 -24.73
C ILE A 88 3.18 -2.14 -23.94
N LYS A 89 3.60 -2.15 -22.67
CA LYS A 89 3.49 -3.31 -21.77
C LYS A 89 2.74 -2.98 -20.51
N TYR A 90 1.87 -3.90 -20.09
CA TYR A 90 1.20 -3.82 -18.80
C TYR A 90 1.98 -4.63 -17.75
N TYR A 91 2.36 -4.00 -16.64
CA TYR A 91 3.04 -4.67 -15.54
C TYR A 91 2.71 -3.98 -14.21
N GLY A 92 2.44 -4.79 -13.17
CA GLY A 92 1.90 -4.28 -11.91
C GLY A 92 0.55 -3.58 -12.16
N ASP A 93 0.49 -2.30 -11.83
CA ASP A 93 -0.72 -1.48 -11.85
C ASP A 93 -0.78 -0.47 -13.00
N GLY A 94 0.06 -0.64 -14.04
CA GLY A 94 0.11 0.33 -15.12
C GLY A 94 0.78 -0.11 -16.41
N PHE A 95 0.72 0.80 -17.39
CA PHE A 95 1.32 0.65 -18.71
C PHE A 95 2.64 1.42 -18.81
N TYR A 96 3.65 0.72 -19.32
CA TYR A 96 4.97 1.26 -19.65
C TYR A 96 5.04 1.51 -21.15
N PHE A 97 5.52 2.69 -21.52
CA PHE A 97 5.75 3.06 -22.91
C PHE A 97 7.22 2.84 -23.28
N PRO A 98 7.54 2.68 -24.58
CA PRO A 98 8.90 2.76 -25.06
C PRO A 98 9.53 4.14 -24.77
N ASP A 99 10.82 4.18 -24.48
CA ASP A 99 11.54 5.43 -24.17
C ASP A 99 11.48 6.44 -25.34
N GLU A 100 11.36 5.94 -26.58
CA GLU A 100 11.24 6.76 -27.79
C GLU A 100 9.88 7.44 -27.97
N TYR A 101 8.85 7.06 -27.20
CA TYR A 101 7.54 7.71 -27.32
C TYR A 101 7.61 9.14 -26.79
N ILE A 102 7.28 10.11 -27.64
CA ILE A 102 7.30 11.54 -27.29
C ILE A 102 6.02 12.27 -27.70
N GLY A 103 5.69 13.33 -26.96
CA GLY A 103 4.62 14.28 -27.29
C GLY A 103 3.31 13.59 -27.72
N LYS A 104 2.96 13.72 -29.00
CA LYS A 104 1.74 13.16 -29.57
C LYS A 104 1.62 11.64 -29.40
N GLN A 105 2.72 10.88 -29.48
CA GLN A 105 2.67 9.42 -29.32
C GLN A 105 2.24 9.01 -27.92
N LYS A 106 2.77 9.68 -26.88
CA LYS A 106 2.33 9.46 -25.49
C LYS A 106 0.87 9.85 -25.30
N ALA A 107 0.44 10.97 -25.89
CA ALA A 107 -0.93 11.44 -25.79
C ALA A 107 -1.93 10.48 -26.47
N ASP A 108 -1.61 10.01 -27.69
CA ASP A 108 -2.45 9.05 -28.43
C ASP A 108 -2.51 7.70 -27.68
N ALA A 109 -1.39 7.23 -27.10
CA ALA A 109 -1.34 6.02 -26.29
C ALA A 109 -2.19 6.14 -25.02
N PHE A 110 -2.07 7.24 -24.28
CA PHE A 110 -2.89 7.52 -23.11
C PHE A 110 -4.38 7.56 -23.46
N ALA A 111 -4.76 8.29 -24.52
CA ALA A 111 -6.15 8.37 -24.95
C ALA A 111 -6.75 7.00 -25.30
N MET A 112 -5.97 6.15 -25.99
CA MET A 112 -6.38 4.78 -26.31
C MET A 112 -6.57 3.91 -25.06
N ILE A 113 -5.68 4.04 -24.06
CA ILE A 113 -5.79 3.34 -22.78
C ILE A 113 -7.02 3.85 -22.01
N ALA A 114 -7.14 5.16 -21.80
CA ALA A 114 -8.24 5.77 -21.07
C ALA A 114 -9.61 5.39 -21.68
N ASP A 115 -9.77 5.46 -23.00
CA ASP A 115 -10.98 5.03 -23.70
C ASP A 115 -11.26 3.53 -23.49
N THR A 116 -10.24 2.68 -23.63
CA THR A 116 -10.38 1.23 -23.50
C THR A 116 -10.77 0.78 -22.09
N PHE A 117 -10.51 1.58 -21.05
CA PHE A 117 -10.84 1.25 -19.66
C PHE A 117 -11.96 2.13 -19.07
N SER A 118 -12.53 3.05 -19.84
CA SER A 118 -13.50 4.05 -19.38
C SER A 118 -14.82 3.48 -18.83
N ASP A 119 -15.21 2.30 -19.28
CA ASP A 119 -16.43 1.59 -18.86
C ASP A 119 -16.18 0.48 -17.82
N VAL A 120 -14.92 0.31 -17.38
CA VAL A 120 -14.58 -0.69 -16.36
C VAL A 120 -14.93 -0.13 -14.99
N LYS A 121 -16.08 -0.54 -14.45
CA LYS A 121 -16.64 -0.09 -13.17
C LYS A 121 -15.66 -0.11 -11.98
N ALA A 122 -14.71 -1.07 -12.00
CA ALA A 122 -13.72 -1.24 -10.95
C ALA A 122 -12.55 -0.24 -10.99
N ILE A 123 -12.38 0.50 -12.09
CA ILE A 123 -11.34 1.53 -12.23
C ILE A 123 -11.96 2.87 -11.90
N ASP A 124 -11.36 3.58 -10.95
CA ASP A 124 -11.81 4.93 -10.56
C ASP A 124 -11.22 5.99 -11.46
N THR A 125 -9.91 5.91 -11.69
CA THR A 125 -9.21 6.85 -12.57
C THR A 125 -8.02 6.21 -13.27
N VAL A 126 -7.72 6.72 -14.46
CA VAL A 126 -6.52 6.41 -15.25
C VAL A 126 -5.71 7.69 -15.33
N LEU A 127 -4.50 7.68 -14.78
CA LEU A 127 -3.65 8.86 -14.68
C LEU A 127 -2.30 8.61 -15.31
N THR A 128 -1.75 9.61 -15.97
CA THR A 128 -0.35 9.60 -16.35
C THR A 128 0.55 9.86 -15.14
N ARG A 129 1.78 9.37 -15.22
CA ARG A 129 2.83 9.64 -14.22
C ARG A 129 3.03 11.14 -14.01
N ASP A 130 3.00 11.92 -15.09
CA ASP A 130 3.22 13.37 -15.05
C ASP A 130 2.05 14.10 -14.40
N GLU A 131 0.80 13.67 -14.62
CA GLU A 131 -0.38 14.21 -13.92
C GLU A 131 -0.31 13.97 -12.41
N ILE A 132 0.16 12.79 -11.99
CA ILE A 132 0.33 12.51 -10.55
C ILE A 132 1.39 13.45 -9.96
N TYR A 133 2.53 13.62 -10.63
CA TYR A 133 3.57 14.57 -10.18
C TYR A 133 3.10 16.02 -10.13
N ALA A 134 2.36 16.45 -11.15
CA ALA A 134 1.84 17.81 -11.26
C ALA A 134 0.64 18.08 -10.33
N SER A 135 0.02 17.04 -9.77
CA SER A 135 -1.14 17.17 -8.89
C SER A 135 -0.82 18.07 -7.69
N LEU A 136 -1.59 19.15 -7.56
CA LEU A 136 -1.54 20.08 -6.43
C LEU A 136 -2.40 19.63 -5.24
N GLY A 137 -3.13 18.51 -5.36
CA GLY A 137 -3.98 17.98 -4.30
C GLY A 137 -3.17 17.68 -3.05
N ASN A 138 -3.52 18.26 -1.91
CA ASN A 138 -2.77 18.07 -0.66
C ASN A 138 -3.49 17.15 0.35
N ASP A 139 -4.58 16.50 -0.08
CA ASP A 139 -5.27 15.45 0.65
C ASP A 139 -4.39 14.18 0.76
N SER A 140 -4.79 13.25 1.65
CA SER A 140 -4.04 12.03 1.94
C SER A 140 -3.89 11.13 0.72
N PHE A 141 -4.93 10.99 -0.08
CA PHE A 141 -4.96 10.16 -1.28
C PHE A 141 -3.98 10.69 -2.33
N SER A 142 -4.08 11.98 -2.69
CA SER A 142 -3.17 12.62 -3.66
C SER A 142 -1.71 12.55 -3.21
N ARG A 143 -1.44 12.73 -1.91
CA ARG A 143 -0.09 12.61 -1.34
C ARG A 143 0.46 11.18 -1.43
N ARG A 144 -0.37 10.16 -1.15
CA ARG A 144 0.03 8.76 -1.24
C ARG A 144 0.35 8.37 -2.68
N LEU A 145 -0.51 8.76 -3.63
CA LEU A 145 -0.25 8.58 -5.05
C LEU A 145 1.08 9.21 -5.47
N ARG A 146 1.35 10.47 -5.11
CA ARG A 146 2.65 11.09 -5.43
C ARG A 146 3.84 10.34 -4.83
N ASN A 147 3.72 9.90 -3.58
CA ASN A 147 4.82 9.23 -2.87
C ASN A 147 5.07 7.79 -3.33
N MET A 148 4.13 7.15 -4.03
CA MET A 148 4.30 5.80 -4.58
C MET A 148 4.95 5.79 -5.97
N ILE A 149 5.06 6.95 -6.61
CA ILE A 149 5.61 7.07 -7.96
C ILE A 149 7.12 7.34 -7.90
N HIS A 150 7.87 6.57 -8.67
CA HIS A 150 9.27 6.83 -9.00
C HIS A 150 9.35 7.50 -10.37
N PRO A 151 10.15 8.59 -10.56
CA PRO A 151 10.16 9.37 -11.80
C PRO A 151 10.46 8.54 -13.05
N GLU A 152 11.31 7.53 -12.89
CA GLU A 152 11.78 6.68 -14.02
C GLU A 152 11.20 5.25 -14.01
N LYS A 153 10.85 4.70 -12.85
CA LYS A 153 10.56 3.25 -12.69
C LYS A 153 9.08 2.92 -12.60
N SER A 154 8.25 3.92 -12.30
CA SER A 154 6.80 3.74 -12.31
C SER A 154 6.26 3.77 -13.74
N PRO A 155 5.09 3.15 -13.98
CA PRO A 155 4.46 3.14 -15.30
C PRO A 155 4.23 4.56 -15.84
N ASP A 156 4.16 4.73 -17.16
CA ASP A 156 3.77 6.01 -17.78
C ASP A 156 2.29 6.31 -17.54
N VAL A 157 1.45 5.27 -17.48
CA VAL A 157 0.03 5.35 -17.15
C VAL A 157 -0.30 4.38 -16.02
N ILE A 158 -0.87 4.88 -14.94
CA ILE A 158 -1.29 4.12 -13.75
C ILE A 158 -2.80 4.04 -13.74
N MET A 159 -3.33 2.87 -13.39
CA MET A 159 -4.75 2.67 -13.16
C MET A 159 -5.02 2.57 -11.66
N VAL A 160 -5.92 3.41 -11.16
CA VAL A 160 -6.31 3.40 -9.76
C VAL A 160 -7.62 2.62 -9.62
N LEU A 161 -7.57 1.55 -8.84
CA LEU A 161 -8.76 0.77 -8.51
C LEU A 161 -9.72 1.62 -7.66
N LYS A 162 -11.01 1.44 -7.87
CA LYS A 162 -12.06 2.07 -7.07
C LYS A 162 -12.05 1.56 -5.64
N GLU A 163 -12.35 2.45 -4.69
CA GLU A 163 -12.38 2.11 -3.26
C GLU A 163 -13.28 0.89 -3.01
N TYR A 164 -12.78 -0.07 -2.23
CA TYR A 164 -13.45 -1.33 -1.91
C TYR A 164 -13.70 -2.30 -3.08
N TYR A 165 -13.26 -1.96 -4.29
CA TYR A 165 -13.19 -2.94 -5.36
C TYR A 165 -11.94 -3.79 -5.18
N SER A 166 -11.99 -5.02 -5.70
CA SER A 166 -10.85 -5.94 -5.60
C SER A 166 -10.52 -6.54 -6.96
N GLU A 167 -9.24 -6.52 -7.31
CA GLU A 167 -8.73 -7.26 -8.46
C GLU A 167 -8.52 -8.76 -8.18
N ARG A 168 -8.56 -9.17 -6.90
CA ARG A 168 -8.47 -10.57 -6.53
C ARG A 168 -9.80 -11.26 -6.81
N SER A 169 -9.74 -12.44 -7.41
CA SER A 169 -10.91 -13.24 -7.80
C SER A 169 -10.51 -14.72 -7.92
N PRO A 170 -11.42 -15.67 -7.58
CA PRO A 170 -12.80 -15.45 -7.15
C PRO A 170 -12.98 -15.20 -5.64
N LEU A 171 -11.95 -15.44 -4.82
CA LEU A 171 -12.02 -15.36 -3.36
C LEU A 171 -10.87 -14.53 -2.79
N GLY A 172 -10.98 -14.20 -1.50
CA GLY A 172 -9.94 -13.49 -0.76
C GLY A 172 -9.92 -11.98 -1.04
N VAL A 173 -8.88 -11.32 -0.55
CA VAL A 173 -8.64 -9.88 -0.77
C VAL A 173 -7.19 -9.61 -1.13
N THR A 174 -6.92 -8.40 -1.61
CA THR A 174 -5.56 -7.89 -1.79
C THR A 174 -5.47 -6.49 -1.20
N HIS A 175 -4.27 -5.98 -1.16
CA HIS A 175 -3.89 -4.62 -0.78
C HIS A 175 -3.14 -3.97 -1.95
N GLY A 176 -2.68 -2.73 -1.77
CA GLY A 176 -1.92 -1.98 -2.78
C GLY A 176 -2.63 -0.71 -3.24
N THR A 177 -3.81 -0.41 -2.71
CA THR A 177 -4.56 0.81 -3.03
C THR A 177 -4.13 1.98 -2.14
N PRO A 178 -4.29 3.24 -2.59
CA PRO A 178 -3.96 4.42 -1.79
C PRO A 178 -4.99 4.74 -0.69
N TYR A 179 -6.03 3.92 -0.51
CA TYR A 179 -7.10 4.17 0.46
C TYR A 179 -6.65 3.89 1.90
N ASP A 180 -7.41 4.40 2.86
CA ASP A 180 -7.03 4.36 4.27
C ASP A 180 -6.87 2.93 4.81
N TYR A 181 -7.71 1.98 4.38
CA TYR A 181 -7.66 0.60 4.86
C TYR A 181 -6.36 -0.14 4.50
N ASP A 182 -5.68 0.25 3.41
CA ASP A 182 -4.42 -0.36 2.97
C ASP A 182 -3.20 0.38 3.52
N THR A 183 -3.36 1.59 4.03
CA THR A 183 -2.24 2.46 4.44
C THR A 183 -2.19 2.76 5.93
N HIS A 184 -3.27 2.48 6.66
CA HIS A 184 -3.32 2.61 8.10
C HIS A 184 -2.71 1.38 8.77
N VAL A 185 -1.53 1.54 9.38
CA VAL A 185 -0.78 0.47 10.03
C VAL A 185 -0.39 0.87 11.46
N PRO A 186 -0.25 -0.10 12.38
CA PRO A 186 0.23 0.20 13.72
C PRO A 186 1.70 0.62 13.67
N ILE A 187 2.11 1.53 14.55
CA ILE A 187 3.52 1.78 14.87
C ILE A 187 3.63 1.72 16.39
N ILE A 188 4.28 0.68 16.90
CA ILE A 188 4.40 0.41 18.34
C ILE A 188 5.88 0.42 18.71
N PHE A 189 6.25 1.29 19.64
CA PHE A 189 7.53 1.28 20.32
C PHE A 189 7.33 0.80 21.76
N ALA A 190 8.14 -0.15 22.21
CA ALA A 190 8.09 -0.67 23.57
C ALA A 190 9.49 -0.88 24.14
N HIS A 191 9.69 -0.42 25.37
CA HIS A 191 10.91 -0.60 26.15
C HIS A 191 10.54 -0.57 27.63
N SER A 192 11.29 -1.27 28.49
CA SER A 192 10.95 -1.38 29.93
C SER A 192 10.94 -0.05 30.69
N GLY A 193 11.57 0.99 30.14
CA GLY A 193 11.60 2.34 30.70
C GLY A 193 10.61 3.33 30.06
N MET A 194 9.81 2.92 29.08
CA MET A 194 8.83 3.80 28.43
C MET A 194 7.50 3.77 29.17
N ASN A 195 6.86 4.93 29.30
CA ASN A 195 5.48 5.02 29.77
C ASN A 195 4.51 4.70 28.63
N SER A 196 3.42 3.98 28.94
CA SER A 196 2.37 3.71 27.96
C SER A 196 1.68 5.02 27.54
N LYS A 197 1.53 5.21 26.23
CA LYS A 197 0.84 6.36 25.64
C LYS A 197 0.26 5.97 24.29
N SER A 198 -0.96 6.42 24.02
CA SER A 198 -1.56 6.37 22.68
C SER A 198 -1.40 7.74 22.00
N VAL A 199 -1.03 7.71 20.72
CA VAL A 199 -0.84 8.91 19.91
C VAL A 199 -1.76 8.80 18.70
N GLU A 200 -2.70 9.73 18.59
CA GLU A 200 -3.72 9.73 17.52
C GLU A 200 -3.40 10.71 16.39
N ARG A 201 -2.36 11.54 16.53
CA ARG A 201 -1.95 12.44 15.44
C ARG A 201 -1.41 11.61 14.26
N PRO A 202 -1.48 12.14 13.02
CA PRO A 202 -0.86 11.49 11.88
C PRO A 202 0.65 11.28 12.06
N VAL A 203 1.09 10.07 11.73
CA VAL A 203 2.48 9.60 11.64
C VAL A 203 2.64 8.74 10.39
N ALA A 204 3.87 8.47 9.96
CA ALA A 204 4.16 7.60 8.83
C ALA A 204 5.20 6.55 9.18
N THR A 205 5.18 5.39 8.50
CA THR A 205 6.16 4.31 8.71
C THR A 205 7.60 4.77 8.44
N VAL A 206 7.79 5.76 7.54
CA VAL A 206 9.10 6.37 7.29
C VAL A 206 9.69 7.09 8.51
N ASP A 207 8.87 7.42 9.52
CA ASP A 207 9.29 8.04 10.78
C ASP A 207 9.98 7.02 11.73
N VAL A 208 9.79 5.72 11.51
CA VAL A 208 10.33 4.66 12.37
C VAL A 208 11.86 4.64 12.35
N ALA A 209 12.47 4.65 11.16
CA ALA A 209 13.93 4.55 11.01
C ALA A 209 14.70 5.71 11.69
N PRO A 210 14.36 7.00 11.47
CA PRO A 210 15.04 8.10 12.17
C PRO A 210 14.78 8.08 13.69
N THR A 211 13.63 7.57 14.13
CA THR A 211 13.33 7.40 15.56
C THR A 211 14.23 6.34 16.20
N ILE A 212 14.40 5.18 15.58
CA ILE A 212 15.35 4.15 16.03
C ILE A 212 16.77 4.70 16.04
N ALA A 213 17.19 5.39 14.96
CA ALA A 213 18.52 5.99 14.89
C ALA A 213 18.78 6.96 16.05
N ARG A 214 17.78 7.76 16.44
CA ARG A 214 17.87 8.63 17.60
C ARG A 214 18.03 7.84 18.91
N LEU A 215 17.25 6.78 19.12
CA LEU A 215 17.32 5.94 20.32
C LEU A 215 18.70 5.32 20.53
N VAL A 216 19.37 4.90 19.44
CA VAL A 216 20.68 4.23 19.51
C VAL A 216 21.87 5.17 19.31
N GLY A 217 21.64 6.49 19.24
CA GLY A 217 22.68 7.49 19.03
C GLY A 217 23.34 7.47 17.64
N ALA A 218 22.69 6.87 16.65
CA ALA A 218 23.15 6.86 15.27
C ALA A 218 22.88 8.19 14.56
N LYS A 219 23.73 8.53 13.58
CA LYS A 219 23.50 9.70 12.71
C LYS A 219 22.32 9.43 11.78
N ILE A 220 21.44 10.42 11.64
CA ILE A 220 20.32 10.38 10.69
C ILE A 220 20.79 11.04 9.38
N PRO A 221 20.80 10.32 8.25
CA PRO A 221 21.11 10.90 6.94
C PRO A 221 20.13 12.01 6.56
N ARG A 222 20.56 12.96 5.72
CA ARG A 222 19.70 14.09 5.28
C ARG A 222 18.61 13.66 4.31
N GLU A 223 18.80 12.52 3.67
CA GLU A 223 17.98 11.95 2.61
C GLU A 223 16.75 11.20 3.17
N VAL A 224 16.70 10.96 4.49
CA VAL A 224 15.56 10.31 5.14
C VAL A 224 14.36 11.24 5.11
N ASN A 225 13.24 10.79 4.54
CA ASN A 225 12.02 11.59 4.45
C ASN A 225 11.24 11.69 5.77
N GLY A 226 11.37 10.68 6.64
CA GLY A 226 10.68 10.64 7.92
C GLY A 226 11.26 11.58 8.97
N ARG A 227 10.52 11.75 10.06
CA ARG A 227 10.88 12.59 11.20
C ARG A 227 10.96 11.74 12.47
N VAL A 228 11.80 12.16 13.41
CA VAL A 228 11.85 11.52 14.73
C VAL A 228 10.51 11.73 15.43
N LEU A 229 9.92 10.65 15.93
CA LEU A 229 8.74 10.68 16.79
C LEU A 229 9.17 11.11 18.19
N SER A 230 8.94 12.37 18.55
CA SER A 230 9.36 12.94 19.83
C SER A 230 8.74 12.20 21.02
N GLU A 231 7.52 11.67 20.87
CA GLU A 231 6.82 10.91 21.90
C GLU A 231 7.52 9.61 22.31
N VAL A 232 8.49 9.14 21.52
CA VAL A 232 9.30 7.95 21.83
C VAL A 232 10.62 8.34 22.53
N ILE A 233 11.08 9.57 22.35
CA ILE A 233 12.40 10.04 22.82
C ILE A 233 12.29 10.85 24.11
N ASP A 234 11.18 11.56 24.31
CA ASP A 234 10.87 12.38 25.48
C ASP A 234 10.41 11.54 26.69
#